data_AF-A0A2H5V9E2-F1
#
_entry.id   AF-A0A2H5V9E2-F1
#
_cell.length_a   1.000
_cell.length_b   1.000
_cell.length_c   1.000
_cell.angle_alpha   90.00
_cell.angle_beta   90.00
_cell.angle_gamma   90.00
#
_symmetry.space_group_name_H-M   'P 1'
#
loop_
_entity.id
_entity.type
_entity.pdbx_description
1 polymer ?
#
loop_
_entity_poly.entity_id
_entity_poly.type
_entity_poly.pdbx_seq_one_letter_code
_entity_poly.pdbx_strand_id
1 'polypeptide(L)' 'MEEEGISSKDFYIKEMQEVSVEGGFRPSPLLLLYNTFEMVSSNGGIRVRFALPKGSYATVLLREVIKPAQPTLVGF' A
#
# COMPACT_ATOMS: atom_id res chain seq x y z
N MET A 1 -5.16 14.45 9.75
CA MET A 1 -5.71 15.60 8.99
C MET A 1 -5.71 16.84 9.86
N GLU A 2 -6.27 16.80 11.06
CA GLU A 2 -6.22 17.93 12.01
C GLU A 2 -4.78 18.31 12.40
N GLU A 3 -3.90 17.33 12.66
CA GLU A 3 -2.46 17.55 12.91
C GLU A 3 -1.73 18.25 11.75
N GLU A 4 -2.20 18.04 10.52
CA GLU A 4 -1.66 18.64 9.30
C GLU A 4 -2.36 19.97 8.95
N GLY A 5 -3.38 20.38 9.72
CA GLY A 5 -4.17 21.59 9.47
C GLY A 5 -5.09 21.52 8.24
N ILE A 6 -5.43 20.33 7.77
CA ILE A 6 -6.18 20.10 6.51
C ILE A 6 -7.64 19.70 6.81
N SER A 7 -8.58 20.28 6.05
CA SER A 7 -10.00 19.94 6.05
C SER A 7 -10.39 19.17 4.78
N SER A 8 -11.48 18.39 4.84
CA SER A 8 -12.00 17.68 3.65
C SER A 8 -12.44 18.63 2.52
N LYS A 9 -12.76 19.89 2.83
CA LYS A 9 -13.16 20.89 1.83
C LYS A 9 -11.98 21.36 0.98
N ASP A 10 -10.75 21.20 1.49
CA ASP A 10 -9.54 21.67 0.82
C ASP A 10 -9.23 20.86 -0.45
N PHE A 11 -9.88 19.70 -0.63
CA PHE A 11 -9.80 18.86 -1.82
C PHE A 11 -10.77 19.30 -2.95
N TYR A 12 -11.56 20.36 -2.73
CA TYR A 12 -12.47 20.92 -3.73
C TYR A 12 -12.02 22.32 -4.15
N ILE A 13 -11.52 22.45 -5.38
CA ILE A 13 -10.91 23.66 -5.91
C ILE A 13 -11.89 24.32 -6.87
N LYS A 14 -12.43 25.49 -6.46
CA LYS A 14 -13.50 26.15 -7.21
C LYS A 14 -13.09 26.56 -8.61
N GLU A 15 -11.87 27.06 -8.71
CA GLU A 15 -11.24 27.60 -9.91
C GLU A 15 -10.77 26.51 -10.87
N MET A 16 -10.59 25.28 -10.39
CA MET A 16 -10.09 24.12 -11.15
C MET A 16 -10.81 22.84 -10.68
N GLN A 17 -12.05 22.67 -11.14
CA GLN A 17 -12.90 21.56 -10.72
C GLN A 17 -12.33 20.20 -11.12
N GLU A 18 -11.58 20.13 -12.22
CA GLU A 18 -11.00 18.91 -12.79
C GLU A 18 -9.94 18.25 -11.90
N VAL A 19 -9.32 19.00 -10.99
CA VAL A 19 -8.37 18.47 -10.00
C VAL A 19 -9.00 18.25 -8.62
N SER A 20 -10.29 18.55 -8.48
CA SER A 20 -11.01 18.30 -7.23
C SER A 20 -11.17 16.79 -7.00
N VAL A 21 -11.08 16.35 -5.75
CA VAL A 21 -11.13 14.94 -5.38
C VAL A 21 -12.20 14.71 -4.32
N GLU A 22 -13.23 13.94 -4.69
CA GLU A 22 -14.30 13.54 -3.77
C GLU A 22 -13.81 12.55 -2.69
N GLY A 23 -12.78 11.78 -3.03
CA GLY A 23 -12.26 10.70 -2.21
C GLY A 23 -12.92 9.36 -2.52
N GLY A 24 -12.77 8.40 -1.62
CA GLY A 24 -13.31 7.06 -1.77
C GLY A 24 -12.89 6.14 -0.64
N PHE A 25 -13.37 4.90 -0.69
CA PHE A 25 -13.03 3.90 0.33
C PHE A 25 -11.88 3.01 -0.13
N ARG A 26 -10.95 2.76 0.79
CA ARG A 26 -9.88 1.79 0.61
C ARG A 26 -9.85 0.85 1.82
N PRO A 27 -9.81 -0.48 1.62
CA PRO A 27 -9.56 -1.41 2.72
C PRO A 27 -8.25 -1.06 3.42
N SER A 28 -8.30 -0.94 4.75
CA SER A 28 -7.11 -0.68 5.56
C SER A 28 -6.07 -1.82 5.47
N PRO A 29 -6.45 -3.11 5.65
CA PRO A 29 -5.49 -4.19 5.45
C PRO A 29 -5.29 -4.52 3.97
N LEU A 30 -4.05 -4.91 3.62
CA LEU A 30 -3.81 -5.60 2.35
C LEU A 30 -4.35 -7.03 2.44
N LEU A 31 -5.42 -7.30 1.69
CA LEU A 31 -6.01 -8.63 1.58
C LEU A 31 -5.51 -9.32 0.30
N LEU A 32 -4.90 -10.49 0.45
CA LEU A 32 -4.52 -11.34 -0.67
C LEU A 32 -5.76 -12.06 -1.20
N LEU A 33 -5.73 -12.44 -2.48
CA LEU A 33 -6.79 -13.29 -3.03
C LEU A 33 -6.72 -14.68 -2.39
N TYR A 34 -7.89 -15.25 -2.11
CA TYR A 34 -8.01 -16.53 -1.43
C TYR A 34 -7.18 -17.63 -2.11
N ASN A 35 -6.44 -18.40 -1.31
CA ASN A 35 -5.63 -19.54 -1.75
C ASN A 35 -4.58 -19.22 -2.83
N THR A 36 -4.00 -18.00 -2.81
CA THR A 36 -2.95 -17.62 -3.77
C THR A 36 -1.55 -17.48 -3.17
N PHE A 37 -1.45 -17.42 -1.84
CA PHE A 37 -0.18 -17.19 -1.14
C PHE A 37 0.62 -18.50 -0.98
N GLU A 38 1.85 -18.50 -1.49
CA GLU A 38 2.84 -19.56 -1.30
C GLU A 38 4.21 -18.93 -1.04
N MET A 39 4.97 -19.49 -0.10
CA MET A 39 6.35 -19.11 0.16
C MET A 39 7.20 -20.37 0.28
N VAL A 40 8.25 -20.46 -0.54
CA VAL A 40 9.17 -21.61 -0.54
C VAL A 40 10.62 -21.16 -0.60
N SER A 41 11.48 -21.86 0.15
CA SER A 41 12.93 -21.71 0.00
C SER A 41 13.37 -22.26 -1.35
N SER A 42 14.15 -21.50 -2.10
CA SER A 42 14.60 -21.89 -3.43
C SER A 42 15.95 -21.24 -3.74
N ASN A 43 16.95 -22.07 -4.10
CA ASN A 43 18.27 -21.64 -4.58
C ASN A 43 18.96 -20.55 -3.73
N GLY A 44 18.98 -20.72 -2.40
CA GLY A 44 19.60 -19.75 -1.49
C GLY A 44 18.79 -18.47 -1.26
N GLY A 45 17.54 -18.42 -1.70
CA GLY A 45 16.60 -17.34 -1.43
C GLY A 45 15.19 -17.85 -1.12
N ILE A 46 14.23 -16.92 -1.13
CA ILE A 46 12.82 -17.19 -0.89
C ILE A 46 12.04 -16.82 -2.16
N ARG A 47 11.23 -17.75 -2.66
CA ARG A 47 10.25 -17.48 -3.73
C ARG A 47 8.88 -17.28 -3.07
N VAL A 48 8.26 -16.14 -3.36
CA VAL A 48 6.90 -15.81 -2.88
C VAL A 48 5.97 -15.70 -4.09
N ARG A 49 4.82 -16.38 -4.05
CA ARG A 49 3.75 -16.29 -5.04
C ARG A 49 2.48 -15.83 -4.34
N PHE A 50 1.77 -14.86 -4.92
CA PHE A 50 0.50 -14.34 -4.41
C PHE A 50 -0.23 -13.56 -5.50
N ALA A 51 -1.53 -13.36 -5.34
CA ALA A 51 -2.31 -12.44 -6.17
C ALA A 51 -2.94 -11.34 -5.32
N LEU A 52 -3.04 -10.14 -5.90
CA LEU A 52 -3.53 -8.94 -5.24
C LEU A 52 -4.77 -8.37 -5.94
N PRO A 53 -5.70 -7.75 -5.20
CA PRO A 53 -6.72 -6.90 -5.78
C PRO A 53 -6.12 -5.75 -6.61
N LYS A 54 -6.87 -5.25 -7.60
CA LYS A 54 -6.49 -4.04 -8.35
C LYS A 54 -6.26 -2.86 -7.39
N GLY A 55 -5.20 -2.09 -7.62
CA GLY A 55 -4.85 -0.93 -6.79
C GLY A 55 -4.03 -1.26 -5.54
N SER A 56 -3.71 -2.54 -5.33
CA SER A 56 -2.76 -2.99 -4.31
C SER A 56 -1.35 -3.13 -4.87
N TYR A 57 -0.35 -3.01 -4.00
CA TYR A 57 1.06 -3.03 -4.38
C TYR A 57 1.77 -4.22 -3.74
N ALA A 58 2.50 -4.98 -4.56
CA ALA A 58 3.30 -6.13 -4.11
C ALA A 58 4.32 -5.74 -3.03
N THR A 59 4.89 -4.54 -3.14
CA THR A 59 5.88 -3.99 -2.21
C THR A 59 5.36 -3.87 -0.78
N VAL A 60 4.06 -3.65 -0.57
CA VAL A 60 3.47 -3.60 0.78
C VAL A 60 3.59 -4.95 1.47
N LEU A 61 3.30 -6.05 0.77
CA LEU A 61 3.49 -7.39 1.32
C LEU A 61 4.98 -7.71 1.52
N LEU A 62 5.82 -7.38 0.54
CA LEU A 62 7.26 -7.64 0.63
C LEU A 62 7.92 -6.90 1.80
N ARG A 63 7.44 -5.69 2.15
CA ARG A 63 7.92 -4.96 3.32
C ARG A 63 7.67 -5.74 4.62
N GLU A 64 6.52 -6.38 4.74
CA GLU A 64 6.18 -7.19 5.91
C GLU A 64 6.94 -8.52 5.94
N VAL A 65 7.29 -9.09 4.77
CA VAL A 65 8.07 -10.33 4.68
C VAL A 65 9.55 -10.10 5.00
N ILE A 66 10.15 -9.02 4.47
CA ILE A 66 11.58 -8.73 4.65
C ILE A 66 11.87 -8.13 6.02
N LYS A 67 11.00 -7.21 6.48
CA LYS A 67 11.03 -6.51 7.77
C LYS A 67 12.44 -6.29 8.35
N PRO A 68 13.25 -5.42 7.71
CA PRO A 68 14.63 -5.18 8.14
C PRO A 68 14.64 -4.63 9.57
N ALA A 69 15.67 -4.99 10.34
CA ALA A 69 15.82 -4.51 11.72
C ALA A 69 15.91 -2.98 11.82
N GLN A 70 16.45 -2.33 10.77
CA GLN A 70 16.56 -0.87 10.67
C GLN A 70 15.98 -0.39 9.33
N PRO A 71 14.66 -0.13 9.26
CA PRO A 71 13.99 0.26 8.01
C PRO A 71 14.55 1.54 7.39
N THR A 72 14.90 2.53 8.21
CA THR A 72 15.40 3.84 7.76
C THR A 72 16.68 3.78 6.95
N LEU A 73 17.52 2.77 7.17
CA LEU A 73 18.78 2.59 6.45
C LEU A 73 18.61 2.01 5.04
N VAL A 74 17.45 1.42 4.74
CA VAL A 74 17.18 0.78 3.46
C VAL A 74 16.09 1.52 2.67
N GLY A 75 15.87 2.80 3.00
CA GLY A 75 14.93 3.68 2.31
C GLY A 75 13.47 3.50 2.76
N PHE A 76 13.25 3.14 4.02
CA PHE A 76 11.92 2.83 4.58
C PHE A 76 11.60 3.44 5.94
#